data_AF-M0BB88-F1
#
_entry.id   AF-M0BB88-F1
#
_cell.length_a   1.000
_cell.length_b   1.000
_cell.length_c   1.000
_cell.angle_alpha   90.00
_cell.angle_beta   90.00
_cell.angle_gamma   90.00
#
_symmetry.space_group_name_H-M   'P 1'
#
loop_
_entity.id
_entity.type
_entity.pdbx_description
1 polymer ?
#
loop_
_entity_poly.entity_id
_entity_poly.type
_entity_poly.pdbx_seq_one_letter_code
_entity_poly.pdbx_strand_id
1 'polypeptide(L)'
;MSRLESLLERAADRPVTSLFVLLITGPLVLAGLSFRQPIALPDALLTELEWVFWLLVYVPVSTTRRLLFDPLGLERLFAVPVLGQGLIVLTLGGLYYLVSYLLVYAGRTLLETAEADADGDGR
;
A
#
# COMPACT_ATOMS: atom_id res chain seq x y z
N MET A 1 -13.73 -4.70 -26.50
CA MET A 1 -12.31 -4.28 -26.35
C MET A 1 -12.18 -2.84 -25.84
N SER A 2 -13.05 -1.90 -26.22
CA SER A 2 -12.98 -0.47 -25.83
C SER A 2 -12.94 -0.11 -24.34
N ARG A 3 -13.54 -0.90 -23.43
CA ARG A 3 -13.58 -0.53 -21.99
C ARG A 3 -12.22 -0.67 -21.31
N LEU A 4 -11.41 -1.67 -21.69
CA LEU A 4 -10.10 -1.91 -21.10
C LEU A 4 -9.09 -0.85 -21.54
N GLU A 5 -9.12 -0.46 -22.82
CA GLU A 5 -8.29 0.64 -23.33
C GLU A 5 -8.59 1.96 -22.62
N SER A 6 -9.87 2.31 -22.41
CA SER A 6 -10.22 3.53 -21.67
C SER A 6 -9.79 3.51 -20.19
N LEU A 7 -9.73 2.31 -19.58
CA LEU A 7 -9.24 2.16 -18.21
C LEU A 7 -7.71 2.24 -18.16
N LEU A 8 -7.02 1.70 -19.17
CA LEU A 8 -5.57 1.79 -19.32
C LEU A 8 -5.12 3.22 -19.59
N GLU A 9 -5.78 3.95 -20.49
CA GLU A 9 -5.52 5.38 -20.74
C GLU A 9 -5.71 6.21 -19.47
N ARG A 10 -6.84 6.02 -18.78
CA ARG A 10 -7.10 6.72 -17.53
C ARG A 10 -6.12 6.34 -16.42
N ALA A 11 -5.58 5.11 -16.45
CA ALA A 11 -4.55 4.68 -15.53
C ALA A 11 -3.18 5.31 -15.84
N ALA A 12 -2.87 5.51 -17.13
CA ALA A 12 -1.67 6.18 -17.61
C ALA A 12 -1.66 7.68 -17.26
N ASP A 13 -2.82 8.33 -17.26
CA ASP A 13 -2.97 9.75 -16.85
C ASP A 13 -2.68 9.96 -15.35
N ARG A 14 -2.87 8.92 -14.52
CA ARG A 14 -2.71 9.00 -13.06
C ARG A 14 -1.92 7.79 -12.53
N PRO A 15 -0.63 7.65 -12.90
CA PRO A 15 0.14 6.44 -12.64
C PRO A 15 0.29 6.16 -11.14
N VAL A 16 0.47 7.22 -10.33
CA VAL A 16 0.58 7.10 -8.87
C VAL A 16 -0.73 6.60 -8.26
N THR A 17 -1.87 7.16 -8.66
CA THR A 17 -3.17 6.76 -8.13
C THR A 17 -3.53 5.33 -8.52
N SER A 18 -3.24 4.94 -9.76
CA SER A 18 -3.49 3.59 -10.26
C SER A 18 -2.67 2.55 -9.50
N LEU A 19 -1.37 2.79 -9.35
CA LEU A 19 -0.49 1.92 -8.56
C LEU A 19 -0.89 1.90 -7.09
N PHE A 20 -1.27 3.05 -6.53
CA PHE A 20 -1.76 3.13 -5.17
C PHE A 20 -2.99 2.25 -4.95
N VAL A 21 -4.02 2.38 -5.78
CA VAL A 21 -5.23 1.57 -5.67
C VAL A 21 -4.91 0.08 -5.80
N LEU A 22 -4.05 -0.29 -6.74
CA LEU A 22 -3.63 -1.68 -6.93
C LEU A 22 -2.94 -2.23 -5.67
N LEU A 23 -2.00 -1.47 -5.10
CA LEU A 23 -1.19 -1.91 -3.97
C LEU A 23 -1.95 -1.90 -2.64
N ILE A 24 -2.82 -0.90 -2.40
CA ILE A 24 -3.53 -0.75 -1.13
C ILE A 24 -4.73 -1.70 -0.99
N THR A 25 -5.31 -2.17 -2.11
CA THR A 25 -6.56 -2.96 -2.08
C THR A 25 -6.41 -4.23 -1.23
N GLY A 26 -5.35 -5.02 -1.43
CA GLY A 26 -5.10 -6.23 -0.66
C GLY A 26 -4.96 -5.97 0.86
N PRO A 27 -4.01 -5.11 1.29
CA PRO A 27 -3.84 -4.72 2.68
C PRO A 27 -5.11 -4.17 3.32
N LEU A 28 -5.90 -3.36 2.59
CA LEU A 28 -7.14 -2.79 3.10
C LEU A 28 -8.21 -3.85 3.33
N VAL A 29 -8.34 -4.82 2.41
CA VAL A 29 -9.24 -5.97 2.57
C VAL A 29 -8.81 -6.82 3.76
N LEU A 30 -7.52 -7.11 3.89
CA LEU A 30 -6.97 -7.88 5.02
C LEU A 30 -7.22 -7.18 6.37
N ALA A 31 -6.96 -5.87 6.44
CA ALA A 31 -7.26 -5.07 7.63
C ALA A 31 -8.76 -5.10 7.94
N GLY A 32 -9.63 -4.93 6.93
CA GLY A 32 -11.08 -5.00 7.09
C GLY A 32 -11.58 -6.35 7.59
N LEU A 33 -11.01 -7.45 7.10
CA LEU A 33 -11.31 -8.81 7.58
C LEU A 33 -10.89 -8.98 9.04
N SER A 34 -9.73 -8.44 9.43
CA SER A 34 -9.24 -8.51 10.81
C SER A 34 -10.11 -7.76 11.82
N PHE A 35 -10.87 -6.76 11.37
CA PHE A 35 -11.80 -6.02 12.23
C PHE A 35 -13.13 -6.75 12.45
N ARG A 36 -13.45 -7.75 11.62
CA ARG A 36 -14.69 -8.52 11.72
C ARG A 36 -14.48 -9.78 12.55
N GLN A 37 -15.55 -10.22 13.22
CA GLN A 37 -15.58 -11.46 14.02
C GLN A 37 -15.13 -12.68 13.21
N PRO A 38 -14.61 -13.75 13.88
CA PRO A 38 -13.87 -14.82 13.21
C PRO A 38 -14.69 -15.47 12.11
N ILE A 39 -14.24 -15.27 10.88
CA ILE A 39 -14.73 -15.99 9.72
C ILE A 39 -14.11 -17.39 9.81
N ALA A 40 -14.94 -18.43 9.79
CA ALA A 40 -14.46 -19.81 9.77
C ALA A 40 -13.79 -20.09 8.43
N LEU A 41 -12.48 -19.86 8.37
CA LEU A 41 -11.61 -20.18 7.25
C LEU A 41 -10.92 -21.53 7.49
N PRO A 42 -10.62 -22.32 6.45
CA PRO A 42 -9.79 -23.51 6.58
C PRO A 42 -8.41 -23.18 7.16
N ASP A 43 -7.87 -24.05 8.03
CA ASP A 43 -6.61 -23.81 8.77
C ASP A 43 -5.40 -23.53 7.85
N ALA A 44 -5.34 -24.18 6.68
CA ALA A 44 -4.29 -23.93 5.70
C ALA A 44 -4.34 -22.52 5.11
N LEU A 45 -5.54 -21.99 4.87
CA LEU A 45 -5.74 -20.62 4.39
C LEU A 45 -5.45 -19.60 5.49
N LEU A 46 -5.76 -19.93 6.74
CA LEU A 46 -5.45 -19.08 7.90
C LEU A 46 -3.94 -18.85 8.03
N THR A 47 -3.14 -19.90 7.89
CA THR A 47 -1.67 -19.81 8.06
C THR A 47 -1.04 -18.90 7.00
N GLU A 48 -1.41 -19.07 5.73
CA GLU A 48 -0.90 -18.23 4.65
C GLU A 48 -1.40 -16.78 4.78
N LEU A 49 -2.69 -16.61 5.12
CA LEU A 49 -3.29 -15.28 5.30
C LEU A 49 -2.69 -14.55 6.51
N GLU A 50 -2.29 -15.27 7.55
CA GLU A 50 -1.62 -14.72 8.73
C GLU A 50 -0.27 -14.12 8.35
N TRP A 51 0.56 -14.83 7.57
CA TRP A 51 1.84 -14.30 7.09
C TRP A 51 1.65 -13.06 6.23
N VAL A 52 0.69 -13.10 5.29
CA VAL A 52 0.38 -11.96 4.41
C VAL A 52 -0.14 -10.77 5.22
N PHE A 53 -1.04 -11.00 6.17
CA PHE A 53 -1.52 -9.98 7.09
C PHE A 53 -0.37 -9.40 7.92
N TRP A 54 0.52 -10.25 8.41
CA TRP A 54 1.64 -9.85 9.24
C TRP A 54 2.55 -8.89 8.47
N LEU A 55 2.90 -9.25 7.23
CA LEU A 55 3.80 -8.47 6.38
C LEU A 55 3.16 -7.19 5.85
N LEU A 56 1.91 -7.25 5.38
CA LEU A 56 1.27 -6.13 4.68
C LEU A 56 0.51 -5.17 5.59
N VAL A 57 0.11 -5.61 6.79
CA VAL A 57 -0.72 -4.82 7.70
C VAL A 57 -0.03 -4.64 9.05
N TYR A 58 0.32 -5.74 9.73
CA TYR A 58 0.82 -5.65 11.11
C TYR A 58 2.19 -4.97 11.21
N VAL A 59 3.19 -5.40 10.44
CA VAL A 59 4.54 -4.84 10.48
C VAL A 59 4.54 -3.34 10.14
N PRO A 60 3.89 -2.89 9.05
CA PRO A 60 3.86 -1.46 8.73
C PRO A 60 3.18 -0.62 9.80
N VAL A 61 2.03 -1.08 10.32
CA VAL A 61 1.28 -0.37 11.36
C VAL A 61 2.06 -0.33 12.67
N SER A 62 2.59 -1.48 13.12
CA SER A 62 3.36 -1.58 14.37
C SER A 62 4.64 -0.77 14.32
N THR A 63 5.33 -0.76 13.17
CA THR A 63 6.53 0.06 12.96
C THR A 63 6.19 1.54 13.01
N THR A 64 5.15 1.97 12.30
CA THR A 64 4.69 3.38 12.31
C THR A 64 4.26 3.80 13.72
N ARG A 65 3.52 2.95 14.43
CA ARG A 65 3.13 3.18 15.82
C ARG A 65 4.36 3.38 16.72
N ARG A 66 5.31 2.45 16.68
CA ARG A 66 6.53 2.51 17.50
C ARG A 66 7.40 3.72 17.21
N LEU A 67 7.49 4.13 15.95
CA LEU A 67 8.38 5.22 15.53
C LEU A 67 7.73 6.61 15.67
N LEU A 68 6.42 6.71 15.45
CA LEU A 68 5.73 8.01 15.36
C LEU A 68 4.78 8.29 16.52
N PHE A 69 4.13 7.27 17.08
CA PHE A 69 3.07 7.46 18.09
C PHE A 69 3.53 7.19 19.51
N ASP A 70 4.29 6.12 19.73
CA ASP A 70 4.80 5.75 21.05
C ASP A 70 5.70 6.85 21.66
N PRO A 71 6.62 7.52 20.91
CA PRO A 71 7.42 8.61 21.47
C PRO A 71 6.60 9.85 21.85
N LEU A 72 5.40 9.99 21.29
CA LEU A 72 4.49 11.11 21.55
C LEU A 72 3.46 10.80 22.65
N GLY A 73 3.49 9.61 23.24
CA GLY A 73 2.50 9.17 24.24
C GLY A 73 1.09 8.99 23.65
N LEU A 74 0.99 8.76 22.34
CA LEU A 74 -0.28 8.66 21.60
C LEU A 74 -0.74 7.20 21.40
N GLU A 75 -0.09 6.23 22.04
CA GLU A 75 -0.41 4.81 21.93
C GLU A 75 -1.84 4.48 22.36
N ARG A 76 -2.43 5.30 23.24
CA ARG A 76 -3.81 5.17 23.72
C ARG A 76 -4.84 5.41 22.62
N LEU A 77 -4.50 6.12 21.55
CA LEU A 77 -5.41 6.32 20.42
C LEU A 77 -5.74 5.00 19.71
N PHE A 78 -4.82 4.03 19.74
CA PHE A 78 -5.04 2.69 19.18
C PHE A 78 -5.94 1.81 20.06
N ALA A 79 -6.16 2.17 21.34
CA ALA A 79 -7.04 1.44 22.25
C ALA A 79 -8.53 1.78 22.03
N VAL A 80 -8.83 2.90 21.37
CA VAL A 80 -10.20 3.29 21.03
C VAL A 80 -10.58 2.65 19.69
N PRO A 81 -11.61 1.79 19.60
CA PRO A 81 -11.86 0.98 18.41
C PRO A 81 -11.94 1.77 17.10
N VAL A 82 -12.72 2.85 17.08
CA VAL A 82 -12.92 3.68 15.88
C VAL A 82 -11.65 4.45 15.51
N LEU A 83 -10.94 4.99 16.50
CA LEU A 83 -9.70 5.73 16.25
C LEU A 83 -8.57 4.79 15.82
N GLY A 84 -8.44 3.63 16.45
CA GLY A 84 -7.47 2.60 16.08
C GLY A 84 -7.67 2.11 14.64
N GLN A 85 -8.92 1.82 14.24
CA GLN A 85 -9.24 1.46 12.85
C GLN A 85 -8.90 2.60 11.88
N GLY A 86 -9.28 3.84 12.22
CA GLY A 86 -8.95 5.02 11.41
C GLY A 86 -7.44 5.22 11.23
N LEU A 87 -6.67 5.09 12.32
CA LEU A 87 -5.22 5.20 12.31
C LEU A 87 -4.55 4.09 11.50
N ILE A 88 -5.07 2.86 11.56
CA ILE A 88 -4.59 1.75 10.72
C ILE A 88 -4.81 2.07 9.25
N VAL A 89 -6.02 2.49 8.86
CA VAL A 89 -6.33 2.83 7.47
C VAL A 89 -5.50 4.01 6.98
N LEU A 90 -5.32 5.05 7.80
CA LEU A 90 -4.47 6.19 7.48
C LEU A 90 -2.99 5.80 7.32
N THR A 91 -2.49 4.94 8.21
CA THR A 91 -1.10 4.46 8.15
C THR A 91 -0.84 3.68 6.87
N LEU A 92 -1.71 2.71 6.56
CA LEU A 92 -1.61 1.92 5.34
C LEU A 92 -1.78 2.84 4.12
N GLY A 93 -2.80 3.69 4.10
CA GLY A 93 -3.04 4.62 3.01
C GLY A 93 -1.84 5.52 2.73
N GLY A 94 -1.28 6.15 3.76
CA GLY A 94 -0.10 7.00 3.64
C GLY A 94 1.14 6.24 3.16
N LEU A 95 1.42 5.07 3.73
CA LEU A 95 2.58 4.26 3.36
C LEU A 95 2.50 3.76 1.92
N TYR A 96 1.38 3.13 1.54
CA TYR A 96 1.22 2.60 0.19
C TYR A 96 1.14 3.72 -0.85
N TYR A 97 0.62 4.90 -0.50
CA TYR A 97 0.67 6.06 -1.37
C TYR A 97 2.13 6.52 -1.59
N LEU A 98 2.92 6.60 -0.52
CA LEU A 98 4.34 6.95 -0.61
C LEU A 98 5.13 5.94 -1.45
N VAL A 99 4.93 4.63 -1.24
CA VAL A 99 5.54 3.57 -2.05
C VAL A 99 5.15 3.73 -3.52
N SER A 100 3.87 3.96 -3.81
CA SER A 100 3.39 4.15 -5.19
C SER A 100 4.02 5.37 -5.84
N TYR A 101 4.15 6.47 -5.09
CA TYR A 101 4.80 7.68 -5.56
C TYR A 101 6.28 7.43 -5.89
N LEU A 102 7.01 6.75 -4.99
CA LEU A 102 8.42 6.43 -5.18
C LEU A 102 8.65 5.50 -6.36
N LEU A 103 7.79 4.50 -6.57
CA LEU A 103 7.87 3.60 -7.73
C LEU A 103 7.67 4.33 -9.06
N VAL A 104 6.67 5.22 -9.13
CA VAL A 104 6.44 6.04 -10.33
C VAL A 104 7.60 6.99 -10.57
N TYR A 105 8.09 7.63 -9.52
CA TYR A 105 9.21 8.56 -9.61
C TYR A 105 10.47 7.82 -10.10
N ALA A 106 10.84 6.71 -9.45
CA ALA A 106 11.99 5.91 -9.84
C ALA A 106 11.87 5.38 -11.28
N GLY A 107 10.68 4.90 -11.67
CA GLY A 107 10.42 4.45 -13.04
C GLY A 107 10.65 5.55 -14.08
N ARG A 108 10.19 6.78 -13.81
CA ARG A 108 10.42 7.93 -14.68
C ARG A 108 11.91 8.28 -14.78
N THR A 109 12.60 8.36 -13.65
CA THR A 109 14.03 8.69 -13.65
C THR A 109 14.87 7.65 -14.40
N LEU A 110 14.51 6.36 -14.32
CA LEU A 110 15.21 5.29 -15.03
C LEU A 110 14.97 5.34 -16.55
N LEU A 111 13.75 5.67 -16.97
CA LEU A 111 13.40 5.89 -18.38
C LEU A 111 14.17 7.08 -18.96
N GLU A 112 14.20 8.20 -18.25
CA GLU A 112 14.95 9.40 -18.66
C GLU A 112 16.45 9.12 -18.81
N THR A 113 17.05 8.34 -17.91
CA THR A 113 18.47 7.94 -18.04
C THR A 113 18.71 7.02 -19.23
N ALA A 114 17.79 6.08 -19.51
CA ALA A 114 17.94 5.15 -20.63
C ALA A 114 17.81 5.85 -21.99
N GLU A 115 16.93 6.84 -22.10
CA GLU A 115 16.80 7.67 -23.31
C GLU A 115 18.04 8.54 -23.55
N ALA A 116 18.61 9.12 -22.49
CA ALA A 116 19.83 9.92 -22.58
C ALA A 116 21.06 9.09 -23.02
N ASP A 117 21.19 7.85 -22.55
CA ASP A 117 22.26 6.94 -22.97
C ASP A 117 22.08 6.48 -24.44
N ALA A 118 20.84 6.24 -24.87
CA ALA A 118 20.54 5.83 -26.24
C ALA A 118 20.79 6.93 -27.28
N ASP A 119 20.56 8.19 -26.95
CA ASP A 119 20.84 9.33 -27.83
C ASP A 119 22.33 9.72 -27.86
N GLY A 120 23.09 9.32 -26.82
CA GLY A 120 24.54 9.55 -26.72
C GLY A 120 25.40 8.61 -27.58
N ASP A 121 24.93 7.39 -27.85
CA ASP A 121 25.65 6.35 -28.62
C ASP A 121 25.44 6.48 -30.15
N GLY A 122 24.66 7.48 -30.58
CA GLY A 122 24.33 7.76 -31.99
C GLY A 122 25.24 8.79 -32.69
N ARG A 123 26.38 9.19 -32.09
CA ARG A 123 27.31 10.19 -32.64
C ARG A 123 28.71 9.68 -32.91
#